data_AF-A0A699SE26-F1
#
_entry.id   AF-A0A699SE26-F1
#
_cell.length_a   1.000
_cell.length_b   1.000
_cell.length_c   1.000
_cell.angle_alpha   90.00
_cell.angle_beta   90.00
_cell.angle_gamma   90.00
#
_symmetry.space_group_name_H-M   'P 1'
#
loop_
_entity.id
_entity.type
_entity.pdbx_description
1 polymer ?
#
loop_
_entity_poly.entity_id
_entity_poly.type
_entity_poly.pdbx_seq_one_letter_code
_entity_poly.pdbx_strand_id
1 'polypeptide(L)'
;MYKLKYTKEKIRGWLSTYRLNSRGALAKLKEDLKMFDEAIDKDDPVKVKYEFLDHFRKRFDKPPENRARIDICFPNVLSNGQRDDLERMVMKEEVKKAVWDRGSDKSPGPDGFSFSFFRHFWSTIEKDIFEAVDCLFTNEGMPNGCNSNFIALIPKIIDANMVKDFR
;
A
#
# COMPACT_ATOMS: atom_id res chain seq x y z
N MET A 1 11.14 -10.77 -17.35
CA MET A 1 10.84 -12.14 -16.87
C MET A 1 9.96 -12.94 -17.85
N TYR A 2 9.09 -12.31 -18.64
CA TYR A 2 8.21 -12.97 -19.63
C TYR A 2 8.94 -13.80 -20.70
N LYS A 3 10.05 -13.30 -21.25
CA LYS A 3 10.88 -14.06 -22.21
C LYS A 3 11.46 -15.36 -21.60
N LEU A 4 11.81 -15.35 -20.31
CA LEU A 4 12.33 -16.53 -19.62
C LEU A 4 11.21 -17.54 -19.33
N LYS A 5 10.03 -17.08 -18.88
CA LYS A 5 8.84 -17.93 -18.69
C LYS A 5 8.34 -18.54 -20.02
N TYR A 6 8.31 -17.76 -21.10
CA TYR A 6 7.96 -18.23 -22.44
C TYR A 6 8.97 -19.26 -22.99
N THR A 7 10.27 -19.00 -22.85
CA THR A 7 11.32 -19.92 -23.27
C THR A 7 11.28 -21.22 -22.45
N LYS A 8 10.98 -21.14 -21.14
CA LYS A 8 10.74 -22.30 -20.26
C LYS A 8 9.60 -23.20 -20.77
N GLU A 9 8.46 -22.61 -21.12
CA GLU A 9 7.32 -23.38 -21.67
C GLU A 9 7.64 -24.00 -23.04
N LYS A 10 8.38 -23.31 -23.90
CA LYS A 10 8.84 -23.88 -25.19
C LYS A 10 9.81 -25.05 -24.99
N ILE A 11 10.73 -24.96 -24.03
CA ILE A 11 11.67 -26.05 -23.70
C ILE A 11 10.91 -27.26 -23.15
N ARG A 12 9.91 -27.06 -22.28
CA ARG A 12 9.06 -28.15 -21.76
C ARG A 12 8.28 -28.88 -22.86
N GLY A 13 7.67 -28.12 -23.78
CA GLY A 13 6.97 -28.69 -24.94
C GLY A 13 7.90 -29.43 -25.91
N TRP A 14 9.13 -28.96 -26.06
CA TRP A 14 10.15 -29.68 -26.84
C TRP A 14 10.62 -30.96 -26.14
N LEU A 15 10.86 -30.92 -24.83
CA LEU A 15 11.28 -32.10 -24.05
C LEU A 15 10.20 -33.19 -23.97
N SER A 16 8.91 -32.82 -23.96
CA SER A 16 7.82 -33.80 -23.96
C SER A 16 7.66 -34.53 -25.31
N THR A 17 8.12 -33.92 -26.39
CA THR A 17 8.09 -34.50 -27.75
C THR A 17 9.38 -35.25 -28.11
N TYR A 18 10.45 -35.09 -27.33
CA TYR A 18 11.77 -35.66 -27.61
C TYR A 18 11.86 -37.14 -27.18
N ARG A 19 11.85 -38.07 -28.15
CA ARG A 19 11.96 -39.52 -27.92
C ARG A 19 13.42 -40.04 -27.97
N LEU A 20 13.86 -40.52 -26.81
CA LEU A 20 14.62 -41.76 -26.55
C LEU A 20 16.09 -41.99 -26.97
N ASN A 21 16.82 -41.09 -27.63
CA ASN A 21 18.19 -41.46 -28.07
C ASN A 21 19.36 -41.13 -27.12
N SER A 22 19.13 -40.58 -25.92
CA SER A 22 20.20 -40.41 -24.92
C SER A 22 19.64 -40.23 -23.50
N ARG A 23 19.38 -41.36 -22.82
CA ARG A 23 18.86 -41.37 -21.42
C ARG A 23 19.66 -40.47 -20.47
N GLY A 24 20.99 -40.36 -20.65
CA GLY A 24 21.86 -39.50 -19.82
C GLY A 24 21.73 -38.00 -20.11
N ALA A 25 21.61 -37.60 -21.37
CA ALA A 25 21.49 -36.18 -21.73
C ALA A 25 20.10 -35.61 -21.37
N LEU A 26 19.06 -36.43 -21.53
CA LEU A 26 17.71 -36.07 -21.10
C LEU A 26 17.61 -35.90 -19.57
N ALA A 27 18.28 -36.76 -18.80
CA ALA A 27 18.32 -36.64 -17.34
C ALA A 27 19.03 -35.33 -16.91
N LYS A 28 20.18 -35.02 -17.52
CA LYS A 28 20.91 -33.77 -17.25
C LYS A 28 20.10 -32.53 -17.62
N LEU A 29 19.45 -32.53 -18.78
CA LEU A 29 18.58 -31.42 -19.22
C LEU A 29 17.36 -31.22 -18.29
N LYS A 30 16.82 -32.29 -17.72
CA LYS A 30 15.75 -32.20 -16.73
C LYS A 30 16.24 -31.62 -15.40
N GLU A 31 17.45 -31.99 -14.96
CA GLU A 31 18.05 -31.42 -13.75
C GLU A 31 18.38 -29.94 -13.93
N ASP A 32 18.97 -29.57 -15.06
CA ASP A 32 19.25 -28.17 -15.42
C ASP A 32 17.95 -27.36 -15.49
N LEU A 33 16.87 -27.93 -16.06
CA LEU A 33 15.56 -27.29 -16.10
C LEU A 33 14.95 -27.12 -14.70
N LYS A 34 15.16 -28.08 -13.80
CA LYS A 34 14.72 -28.00 -12.41
C LYS A 34 15.45 -26.88 -11.64
N MET A 35 16.76 -26.74 -11.85
CA MET A 35 17.54 -25.61 -11.34
C MET A 35 17.05 -24.26 -11.88
N PHE A 36 16.66 -24.21 -13.17
CA PHE A 36 16.04 -23.02 -13.76
C PHE A 36 14.64 -22.76 -13.19
N ASP A 37 13.85 -23.79 -12.91
CA ASP A 37 12.54 -23.69 -12.26
C ASP A 37 12.68 -23.07 -10.86
N GLU A 38 13.63 -23.54 -10.06
CA GLU A 38 13.92 -22.98 -8.72
C GLU A 38 14.45 -21.54 -8.76
N ALA A 39 15.09 -21.12 -9.86
CA ALA A 39 15.60 -19.77 -10.03
C ALA A 39 14.55 -18.79 -10.55
N ILE A 40 13.62 -19.23 -11.43
CA ILE A 40 12.59 -18.40 -12.06
C ILE A 40 11.31 -18.33 -11.21
N ASP A 41 10.96 -19.41 -10.52
CA ASP A 41 9.74 -19.49 -9.68
C ASP A 41 10.00 -19.04 -8.23
N LYS A 42 11.14 -18.38 -7.98
CA LYS A 42 11.52 -17.79 -6.68
C LYS A 42 10.74 -16.52 -6.30
N ASP A 43 9.74 -16.14 -7.10
CA ASP A 43 8.73 -15.17 -6.69
C ASP A 43 7.81 -15.84 -5.66
N ASP A 44 8.26 -15.95 -4.42
CA ASP A 44 7.40 -16.25 -3.29
C ASP A 44 6.67 -14.95 -2.88
N PRO A 45 5.37 -14.80 -3.19
CA PRO A 45 4.64 -13.57 -2.91
C PRO A 45 4.59 -13.29 -1.40
N VAL A 46 4.67 -14.32 -0.57
CA VAL A 46 4.72 -14.21 0.89
C VAL A 46 6.03 -13.55 1.30
N LYS A 47 7.16 -14.01 0.76
CA LYS A 47 8.47 -13.41 1.03
C LYS A 47 8.55 -11.97 0.57
N VAL A 48 8.07 -11.65 -0.64
CA VAL A 48 8.03 -10.27 -1.15
C VAL A 48 7.22 -9.38 -0.21
N LYS A 49 6.03 -9.83 0.22
CA LYS A 49 5.20 -9.11 1.20
C LYS A 49 5.95 -8.85 2.50
N TYR A 50 6.68 -9.84 3.03
CA TYR A 50 7.46 -9.69 4.25
C TYR A 50 8.62 -8.71 4.09
N GLU A 51 9.34 -8.73 2.97
CA GLU A 51 10.43 -7.78 2.70
C GLU A 51 9.92 -6.33 2.63
N PHE A 52 8.77 -6.10 1.97
CA PHE A 52 8.13 -4.79 1.99
C PHE A 52 7.71 -4.38 3.40
N LEU A 53 7.04 -5.27 4.13
CA LEU A 53 6.61 -4.99 5.49
C LEU A 53 7.79 -4.62 6.39
N ASP A 54 8.88 -5.39 6.33
CA ASP A 54 10.09 -5.16 7.11
C ASP A 54 10.78 -3.84 6.73
N HIS A 55 10.92 -3.56 5.43
CA HIS A 55 11.50 -2.30 4.94
C HIS A 55 10.75 -1.07 5.49
N PHE A 56 9.43 -1.05 5.34
CA PHE A 56 8.61 0.06 5.82
C PHE A 56 8.53 0.10 7.33
N ARG A 57 8.41 -1.05 8.01
CA ARG A 57 8.45 -1.12 9.48
C ARG A 57 9.72 -0.50 10.02
N LYS A 58 10.90 -0.90 9.55
CA LYS A 58 12.19 -0.33 10.00
C LYS A 58 12.31 1.17 9.73
N ARG A 59 11.77 1.65 8.61
CA ARG A 59 11.84 3.05 8.22
C ARG A 59 10.90 3.95 9.03
N PHE A 60 9.72 3.43 9.39
CA PHE A 60 8.66 4.17 10.06
C PHE A 60 8.46 3.75 11.52
N ASP A 61 9.33 2.90 12.06
CA ASP A 61 9.31 2.53 13.48
C ASP A 61 9.59 3.74 14.37
N LYS A 62 9.27 3.60 15.65
CA LYS A 62 9.56 4.65 16.64
C LYS A 62 11.06 4.99 16.56
N PRO A 63 11.41 6.25 16.27
CA PRO A 63 12.82 6.65 16.22
C PRO A 63 13.46 6.47 17.62
N PRO A 64 14.78 6.20 17.67
CA PRO A 64 15.49 5.98 18.93
C PRO A 64 15.35 7.17 19.87
N GLU A 65 15.45 6.92 21.19
CA GLU A 65 15.25 7.92 22.24
C GLU A 65 16.25 9.09 22.14
N ASN A 66 17.44 8.85 21.57
CA ASN A 66 18.44 9.87 21.26
C ASN A 66 18.04 10.71 20.02
N ARG A 67 16.95 11.47 20.13
CA ARG A 67 16.63 12.50 19.13
C ARG A 67 17.59 13.68 19.31
N ALA A 68 18.09 14.21 18.19
CA ALA A 68 18.73 15.52 18.20
C ALA A 68 17.72 16.54 18.75
N ARG A 69 18.10 17.25 19.83
CA ARG A 69 17.30 18.37 20.31
C ARG A 69 17.49 19.51 19.31
N ILE A 70 16.42 19.83 18.60
CA ILE A 70 16.38 20.98 17.72
C ILE A 70 16.24 22.21 18.62
N ASP A 71 17.37 22.76 19.05
CA ASP A 71 17.44 24.04 19.75
C ASP A 71 17.48 25.16 18.71
N ILE A 72 16.35 25.35 18.02
CA ILE A 72 16.19 26.37 16.99
C ILE A 72 15.08 27.31 17.45
N CYS A 73 15.37 28.61 17.41
CA CYS A 73 14.34 29.63 17.59
C CYS A 73 13.42 29.60 16.37
N PHE A 74 12.11 29.39 16.57
CA PHE A 74 11.10 29.50 15.52
C PHE A 74 10.60 30.94 15.49
N PRO A 75 11.12 31.81 14.58
CA PRO A 75 10.75 33.22 14.57
C PRO A 75 9.29 33.45 14.17
N ASN A 76 8.70 32.51 13.44
CA ASN A 76 7.31 32.54 13.04
C ASN A 76 6.47 31.81 14.08
N VAL A 77 5.88 32.57 14.99
CA VAL A 77 4.96 32.07 16.01
C VAL A 77 3.54 32.42 15.59
N LEU A 78 2.61 31.50 15.82
CA LEU A 78 1.19 31.73 15.59
C LEU A 78 0.70 32.90 16.47
N SER A 79 -0.12 33.77 15.87
CA SER A 79 -0.87 34.76 16.65
C SER A 79 -1.82 34.06 17.63
N ASN A 80 -2.28 34.76 18.67
CA ASN A 80 -3.21 34.16 19.62
C ASN A 80 -4.48 33.65 18.91
N GLY A 81 -5.05 34.43 17.99
CA GLY A 81 -6.22 34.00 17.22
C GLY A 81 -5.97 32.75 16.39
N GLN A 82 -4.77 32.57 15.82
CA GLN A 82 -4.43 31.35 15.09
C GLN A 82 -4.30 30.13 16.01
N ARG A 83 -3.83 30.32 17.25
CA ARG A 83 -3.78 29.23 18.24
C ARG A 83 -5.19 28.85 18.68
N ASP A 84 -6.01 29.84 19.00
CA ASP A 84 -7.40 29.64 19.39
C ASP A 84 -8.16 28.92 18.26
N ASP A 85 -7.92 29.27 17.00
CA ASP A 85 -8.51 28.61 15.83
C ASP A 85 -8.03 27.17 15.60
N LEU A 86 -6.83 26.80 16.06
CA LEU A 86 -6.30 25.43 15.95
C LEU A 86 -6.75 24.54 17.11
N GLU A 87 -7.00 25.14 18.28
CA GLU A 87 -7.40 24.43 19.50
C GLU A 87 -8.93 24.36 19.67
N ARG A 88 -9.70 25.10 18.88
CA ARG A 88 -11.16 25.03 18.94
C ARG A 88 -11.71 23.69 18.48
N MET A 89 -12.90 23.38 18.98
CA MET A 89 -13.66 22.21 18.56
C MET A 89 -14.01 22.26 17.07
N VAL A 90 -14.09 21.08 16.46
CA VAL A 90 -14.46 20.89 15.05
C VAL A 90 -15.92 21.27 14.83
N MET A 91 -16.19 22.04 13.77
CA MET A 91 -17.55 22.42 13.39
C MET A 91 -18.12 21.49 12.31
N LYS A 92 -19.45 21.32 12.28
CA LYS A 92 -20.14 20.51 11.26
C LYS A 92 -19.83 20.98 9.85
N GLU A 93 -19.77 22.29 9.67
CA GLU A 93 -19.47 22.96 8.41
C GLU A 93 -18.07 22.62 7.92
N GLU A 94 -17.09 22.47 8.82
CA GLU A 94 -15.72 22.07 8.48
C GLU A 94 -15.67 20.62 8.01
N VAL A 95 -16.36 19.71 8.72
CA VAL A 95 -16.45 18.31 8.33
C VAL A 95 -17.11 18.18 6.96
N LYS A 96 -18.22 18.88 6.74
CA LYS A 96 -18.92 18.89 5.45
C LYS A 96 -18.02 19.45 4.34
N LYS A 97 -17.36 20.58 4.60
CA LYS A 97 -16.43 21.18 3.63
C LYS A 97 -15.30 20.22 3.28
N ALA A 98 -14.71 19.54 4.25
CA ALA A 98 -13.66 18.54 4.01
C ALA A 98 -14.13 17.39 3.11
N VAL A 99 -15.38 16.94 3.24
CA VAL A 99 -15.99 15.92 2.36
C VAL A 99 -16.22 16.46 0.94
N TRP A 100 -16.58 17.75 0.79
CA TRP A 100 -16.82 18.40 -0.50
C TRP A 100 -15.53 18.81 -1.24
N ASP A 101 -14.47 19.13 -0.53
CA ASP A 101 -13.18 19.54 -1.11
C ASP A 101 -12.41 18.35 -1.74
N ARG A 102 -12.82 17.12 -1.44
CA ARG A 102 -12.24 15.91 -2.06
C ARG A 102 -12.75 15.70 -3.50
N GLY A 103 -12.03 14.92 -4.30
CA GLY A 103 -12.53 14.53 -5.62
C GLY A 103 -13.59 13.43 -5.50
N SER A 104 -14.70 13.52 -6.24
CA SER A 104 -15.72 12.45 -6.28
C SER A 104 -15.18 11.15 -6.88
N ASP A 105 -14.26 11.26 -7.84
CA ASP A 105 -13.77 10.15 -8.67
C ASP A 105 -12.52 9.50 -8.09
N LYS A 106 -12.30 9.64 -6.78
CA LYS A 106 -11.23 8.95 -6.08
C LYS A 106 -11.61 7.49 -5.87
N SER A 107 -10.62 6.61 -5.99
CA SER A 107 -10.79 5.18 -5.73
C SER A 107 -11.40 4.97 -4.33
N PRO A 108 -12.40 4.09 -4.20
CA PRO A 108 -13.01 3.80 -2.92
C PRO A 108 -12.01 3.11 -1.98
N GLY A 109 -12.32 3.15 -0.69
CA GLY A 109 -11.64 2.34 0.31
C GLY A 109 -11.95 0.84 0.14
N PRO A 110 -11.43 -0.01 1.04
CA PRO A 110 -11.78 -1.44 1.09
C PRO A 110 -13.28 -1.70 1.31
N ASP A 111 -14.00 -0.70 1.82
CA ASP A 111 -15.45 -0.70 2.02
C ASP A 111 -16.26 -0.49 0.73
N GLY A 112 -15.61 -0.06 -0.37
CA GLY A 112 -16.26 0.21 -1.64
C GLY A 112 -16.96 1.57 -1.72
N PHE A 113 -16.88 2.43 -0.70
CA PHE A 113 -17.53 3.74 -0.71
C PHE A 113 -16.59 4.85 -1.18
N SER A 114 -17.07 5.67 -2.12
CA SER A 114 -16.35 6.86 -2.60
C SER A 114 -16.92 8.14 -1.99
N PHE A 115 -16.22 9.27 -2.13
CA PHE A 115 -16.74 10.58 -1.71
C PHE A 115 -18.08 10.95 -2.39
N SER A 116 -18.37 10.38 -3.56
CA SER A 116 -19.67 10.54 -4.22
C SER A 116 -20.81 9.93 -3.39
N PHE A 117 -20.60 8.74 -2.81
CA PHE A 117 -21.56 8.11 -1.90
C PHE A 117 -21.85 9.00 -0.69
N PHE A 118 -20.80 9.48 -0.02
CA PHE A 118 -20.95 10.31 1.18
C PHE A 118 -21.69 11.62 0.89
N ARG A 119 -21.47 12.23 -0.27
CA ARG A 119 -22.21 13.43 -0.71
C ARG A 119 -23.68 13.14 -1.00
N HIS A 120 -23.94 12.04 -1.71
CA HIS A 120 -25.29 11.66 -2.10
C HIS A 120 -26.17 11.36 -0.88
N PHE A 121 -25.64 10.63 0.09
CA PHE A 121 -26.35 10.23 1.30
C PHE A 121 -26.11 11.16 2.50
N TRP A 122 -25.49 12.33 2.29
CA TRP A 122 -25.05 13.22 3.38
C TRP A 122 -26.16 13.53 4.38
N SER A 123 -27.37 13.86 3.92
CA SER A 123 -28.52 14.17 4.78
C SER A 123 -28.92 13.01 5.72
N THR A 124 -28.53 11.78 5.39
CA THR A 124 -28.80 10.59 6.20
C THR A 124 -27.68 10.33 7.20
N ILE A 125 -26.42 10.53 6.81
CA ILE A 125 -25.24 10.08 7.57
C ILE A 125 -24.44 11.21 8.24
N GLU A 126 -24.79 12.49 8.00
CA GLU A 126 -23.99 13.63 8.46
C GLU A 126 -23.83 13.66 9.98
N LYS A 127 -24.85 13.22 10.71
CA LYS A 127 -24.84 13.17 12.17
C LYS A 127 -23.80 12.16 12.66
N ASP A 128 -23.85 10.94 12.13
CA ASP A 128 -22.95 9.85 12.53
C ASP A 128 -21.49 10.19 12.16
N ILE A 129 -21.28 10.78 10.98
CA ILE A 129 -19.95 11.23 10.56
C ILE A 129 -19.42 12.32 11.50
N PHE A 130 -20.25 13.31 11.84
CA PHE A 130 -19.83 14.38 12.74
C PHE A 130 -19.50 13.84 14.13
N GLU A 131 -20.34 12.98 14.71
CA GLU A 131 -20.10 12.36 16.01
C GLU A 131 -18.81 11.52 16.02
N ALA A 132 -18.54 10.78 14.94
CA ALA A 132 -17.30 10.03 14.80
C ALA A 132 -16.06 10.94 14.73
N VAL A 133 -16.15 12.06 14.00
CA VAL A 133 -15.05 13.03 13.92
C VAL A 133 -14.85 13.74 15.26
N ASP A 134 -15.91 14.23 15.88
CA ASP A 134 -15.85 14.89 17.20
C ASP A 134 -15.24 13.97 18.27
N CYS A 135 -15.63 12.69 18.26
CA CYS A 135 -15.04 11.64 19.10
C CYS A 135 -13.52 11.50 18.90
N LEU A 136 -12.99 11.68 17.68
CA LEU A 136 -11.56 11.64 17.39
C LEU A 136 -10.80 12.86 17.92
N PHE A 137 -11.43 14.03 17.94
CA PHE A 137 -10.81 15.27 18.44
C PHE A 137 -10.90 15.39 19.96
N THR A 138 -11.88 14.74 20.59
CA THR A 138 -12.12 14.82 22.04
C THR A 138 -11.50 13.67 22.83
N ASN A 139 -11.28 12.50 22.22
CA ASN A 139 -10.68 11.36 22.90
C ASN A 139 -9.19 11.19 22.60
N GLU A 140 -8.44 10.65 23.56
CA GLU A 140 -7.01 10.36 23.41
C GLU A 140 -6.71 9.15 22.49
N GLY A 141 -7.74 8.48 21.98
CA GLY A 141 -7.62 7.22 21.24
C GLY A 141 -8.46 7.17 19.97
N MET A 142 -7.83 6.72 18.89
CA MET A 142 -8.48 6.45 17.61
C MET A 142 -9.07 5.03 17.63
N PRO A 143 -10.36 4.82 17.29
CA PRO A 143 -10.95 3.49 17.29
C PRO A 143 -10.16 2.52 16.40
N ASN A 144 -10.06 1.27 16.86
CA ASN A 144 -9.39 0.21 16.09
C ASN A 144 -10.01 0.12 14.69
N GLY A 145 -9.15 0.17 13.68
CA GLY A 145 -9.59 0.11 12.29
C GLY A 145 -9.61 1.46 11.56
N CYS A 146 -9.75 2.59 12.27
CA CYS A 146 -9.84 3.91 11.62
C CYS A 146 -8.55 4.31 10.86
N ASN A 147 -7.38 3.82 11.29
CA ASN A 147 -6.09 4.05 10.59
C ASN A 147 -5.65 2.82 9.77
N SER A 148 -6.59 1.93 9.42
CA SER A 148 -6.28 0.81 8.54
C SER A 148 -6.04 1.33 7.14
N ASN A 149 -4.86 1.08 6.61
CA ASN A 149 -4.52 1.40 5.24
C ASN A 149 -4.39 0.11 4.43
N PHE A 150 -4.90 0.13 3.20
CA PHE A 150 -4.71 -0.97 2.26
C PHE A 150 -3.63 -0.61 1.25
N ILE A 151 -2.64 -1.49 1.10
CA ILE A 151 -1.58 -1.32 0.10
C ILE A 151 -2.01 -2.08 -1.16
N ALA A 152 -2.32 -1.32 -2.21
CA ALA A 152 -2.52 -1.86 -3.55
C ALA A 152 -1.26 -1.59 -4.38
N LEU A 153 -0.56 -2.65 -4.80
CA LEU A 153 0.57 -2.51 -5.72
C LEU A 153 0.02 -2.32 -7.13
N ILE A 154 0.20 -1.12 -7.70
CA ILE A 154 -0.25 -0.85 -9.07
C ILE A 154 0.98 -0.80 -9.99
N PRO A 155 1.07 -1.68 -11.01
CA PRO A 155 2.20 -1.67 -11.93
C PRO A 155 2.25 -0.37 -12.75
N LYS A 156 3.44 0.24 -12.85
CA LYS A 156 3.72 1.39 -13.72
C LYS A 156 4.06 0.97 -15.14
N ILE A 157 4.62 -0.23 -15.31
CA ILE A 157 5.06 -0.79 -16.58
C ILE A 157 4.53 -2.22 -16.77
N ILE A 158 4.48 -2.65 -18.02
CA ILE A 158 4.23 -4.05 -18.37
C ILE A 158 5.39 -4.90 -17.82
N ASP A 159 5.07 -6.06 -17.26
CA ASP A 159 6.04 -6.96 -16.61
C ASP A 159 6.84 -6.32 -15.47
N ALA A 160 6.19 -5.50 -14.62
CA ALA A 160 6.80 -4.95 -13.41
C ALA A 160 7.37 -6.07 -12.51
N ASN A 161 8.68 -6.03 -12.23
CA ASN A 161 9.37 -7.07 -11.44
C ASN A 161 10.18 -6.49 -10.26
N MET A 162 10.40 -5.17 -10.23
CA MET A 162 11.10 -4.49 -9.14
C MET A 162 10.15 -3.61 -8.35
N VAL A 163 10.43 -3.39 -7.05
CA VAL A 163 9.63 -2.50 -6.17
C VAL A 163 9.36 -1.13 -6.80
N LYS A 164 10.37 -0.54 -7.44
CA LYS A 164 10.26 0.78 -8.10
C LYS A 164 9.28 0.79 -9.29
N ASP A 165 9.02 -0.38 -9.88
CA ASP A 165 8.11 -0.54 -11.01
C ASP A 165 6.64 -0.50 -10.58
N PHE A 166 6.37 -0.55 -9.27
CA PHE A 166 5.04 -0.38 -8.68
C PHE A 166 4.90 1.01 -8.05
N ARG A 167 3.68 1.54 -8.06
CA ARG A 167 3.27 2.71 -7.27
C ARG A 167 2.44 2.26 -6.08
#